data_AF-A0A7W0TZF4-F1
#
_entry.id   AF-A0A7W0TZF4-F1
#
_cell.length_a   1.000
_cell.length_b   1.000
_cell.length_c   1.000
_cell.angle_alpha   90.00
_cell.angle_beta   90.00
_cell.angle_gamma   90.00
#
_symmetry.space_group_name_H-M   'P 1'
#
loop_
_entity.id
_entity.type
_entity.pdbx_description
1 polymer ?
#
loop_
_entity_poly.entity_id
_entity_poly.type
_entity_poly.pdbx_seq_one_letter_code
_entity_poly.pdbx_strand_id
1 'polypeptide(L)' 'GATLGELCARLGTLTPLVIKRGETLLLGPSWEERVQPGDELVVVGSDAAIGAFADAEPLRP' A
#
# COMPACT_ATOMS: atom_id res chain seq x y z
N GLY A 1 -5.35 11.36 4.27
CA GLY A 1 -4.22 10.60 3.75
C GLY A 1 -4.13 10.75 2.24
N ALA A 2 -3.03 10.24 1.67
CA ALA A 2 -2.82 10.16 0.24
C ALA A 2 -3.85 9.22 -0.41
N THR A 3 -4.11 9.40 -1.70
CA THR A 3 -4.88 8.41 -2.47
C THR A 3 -4.04 7.16 -2.70
N LEU A 4 -4.71 6.05 -3.00
CA LEU A 4 -4.02 4.81 -3.35
C LEU A 4 -3.15 5.01 -4.61
N GLY A 5 -3.62 5.79 -5.59
CA GLY A 5 -2.85 6.14 -6.78
C GLY A 5 -1.57 6.92 -6.46
N GLU A 6 -1.65 7.91 -5.57
CA GLU A 6 -0.47 8.66 -5.09
C GLU A 6 0.51 7.75 -4.33
N LEU A 7 -0.02 6.78 -3.57
CA LEU A 7 0.80 5.83 -2.85
C LEU A 7 1.50 4.85 -3.81
N CYS A 8 0.82 4.34 -4.83
CA CYS A 8 1.42 3.46 -5.85
C CYS A 8 2.63 4.09 -6.53
N ALA A 9 2.55 5.39 -6.85
CA ALA A 9 3.68 6.11 -7.43
C ALA A 9 4.92 6.10 -6.52
N ARG A 10 4.74 6.02 -5.20
CA ARG A 10 5.81 5.92 -4.20
C ARG A 10 6.28 4.48 -3.97
N LEU A 11 5.39 3.51 -4.12
CA LEU A 11 5.66 2.08 -3.97
C LEU A 11 6.41 1.47 -5.16
N GLY A 12 6.55 2.22 -6.27
CA GLY A 12 7.32 1.80 -7.43
C GLY A 12 6.64 0.65 -8.17
N THR A 13 7.27 -0.53 -8.17
CA THR A 13 6.75 -1.72 -8.88
C THR A 13 5.82 -2.58 -8.02
N LEU A 14 5.62 -2.23 -6.74
CA LEU A 14 4.66 -2.90 -5.88
C LEU A 14 3.24 -2.41 -6.18
N THR A 15 2.31 -3.34 -6.29
CA THR A 15 0.89 -3.07 -6.54
C THR A 15 0.06 -3.42 -5.30
N PRO A 16 -0.65 -2.47 -4.68
CA PRO A 16 -1.60 -2.77 -3.62
C PRO A 16 -2.86 -3.44 -4.18
N LEU A 17 -3.33 -4.51 -3.54
CA LEU A 17 -4.53 -5.24 -3.93
C LEU A 17 -5.67 -5.07 -2.91
N VAL A 18 -5.32 -4.92 -1.64
CA VAL A 18 -6.27 -4.88 -0.53
C VAL A 18 -5.85 -3.81 0.47
N ILE A 19 -6.84 -3.08 0.97
CA ILE A 19 -6.69 -2.24 2.16
C ILE A 19 -7.42 -2.94 3.30
N LYS A 20 -6.73 -3.20 4.40
CA LYS A 20 -7.34 -3.64 5.65
C LYS A 20 -7.46 -2.43 6.58
N ARG A 21 -8.69 -2.06 6.91
CA ARG A 21 -9.04 -0.94 7.79
C ARG A 21 -9.72 -1.49 9.04
N GLY A 22 -8.94 -1.69 10.10
CA GLY A 22 -9.39 -2.42 11.28
C GLY A 22 -9.77 -3.87 10.91
N GLU A 23 -11.04 -4.23 11.12
CA GLU A 23 -11.59 -5.55 10.76
C GLU A 23 -12.15 -5.62 9.33
N THR A 24 -12.21 -4.49 8.61
CA THR A 24 -12.78 -4.43 7.27
C THR A 24 -11.72 -4.63 6.20
N LEU A 25 -12.02 -5.45 5.18
CA LEU A 25 -11.20 -5.62 3.99
C LEU A 25 -11.85 -4.94 2.79
N LEU A 26 -11.14 -4.00 2.17
CA LEU A 26 -11.51 -3.39 0.90
C LEU A 26 -10.75 -4.13 -0.20
N LEU A 27 -11.47 -5.02 -0.90
CA LEU A 27 -10.95 -5.78 -2.03
C LEU A 27 -11.10 -4.97 -3.32
N GLY A 28 -10.03 -4.82 -4.10
CA GLY A 28 -10.05 -4.03 -5.33
C GLY A 28 -10.38 -2.53 -5.10
N PRO A 29 -9.67 -1.85 -4.19
CA PRO A 29 -9.89 -0.43 -3.93
C PRO A 29 -9.69 0.43 -5.19
N SER A 30 -10.48 1.49 -5.32
CA SER A 30 -10.27 2.50 -6.38
C SER A 30 -8.94 3.22 -6.17
N TRP A 31 -8.32 3.70 -7.26
CA TRP A 31 -7.15 4.57 -7.19
C TRP A 31 -7.42 5.89 -6.44
N GLU A 32 -8.68 6.29 -6.38
CA GLU A 32 -9.14 7.48 -5.66
C GLU A 32 -9.36 7.22 -4.16
N GLU A 33 -9.35 5.95 -3.73
CA GLU A 33 -9.53 5.59 -2.32
C GLU A 33 -8.42 6.22 -1.48
N ARG A 34 -8.82 6.86 -0.37
CA ARG A 34 -7.87 7.53 0.52
C ARG A 34 -7.39 6.56 1.59
N VAL A 35 -6.08 6.36 1.63
CA VAL A 35 -5.44 5.58 2.69
C VAL A 35 -5.48 6.39 4.00
N GLN A 36 -5.88 5.74 5.08
CA GLN A 36 -6.03 6.33 6.41
C GLN A 36 -4.91 5.84 7.34
N PRO A 37 -4.54 6.63 8.38
CA PRO A 37 -3.64 6.14 9.41
C PRO A 37 -4.16 4.84 10.04
N GLY A 38 -3.30 3.84 10.14
CA GLY A 38 -3.66 2.51 10.66
C GLY A 38 -4.21 1.53 9.61
N ASP A 39 -4.41 1.96 8.36
CA ASP A 39 -4.66 1.04 7.26
C ASP A 39 -3.42 0.15 7.03
N GLU A 40 -3.64 -1.14 6.90
CA GLU A 40 -2.64 -2.11 6.45
C GLU A 40 -2.87 -2.40 4.96
N LEU A 41 -1.79 -2.52 4.19
CA LEU A 41 -1.87 -2.78 2.75
C LEU A 41 -1.32 -4.16 2.42
N VAL A 42 -2.08 -4.91 1.62
CA VAL A 42 -1.55 -6.12 0.97
C VAL A 42 -1.05 -5.72 -0.39
N VAL A 43 0.26 -5.90 -0.61
CA VAL A 43 0.94 -5.56 -1.86
C VAL A 43 1.45 -6.82 -2.55
N VAL A 44 1.56 -6.75 -3.88
CA VAL A 44 2.20 -7.78 -4.72
C VAL A 44 3.28 -7.16 -5.60
N GLY A 45 4.33 -7.93 -5.86
CA GLY A 45 5.42 -7.57 -6.73
C GLY A 45 6.49 -8.66 -6.73
N SER A 46 7.65 -8.38 -7.31
CA SER A 46 8.77 -9.32 -7.26
C SER A 46 9.39 -9.39 -5.86
N ASP A 47 9.99 -10.54 -5.51
CA ASP A 47 10.69 -10.73 -4.23
C ASP A 47 11.73 -9.63 -3.99
N ALA A 48 12.45 -9.22 -5.04
CA ALA A 48 13.43 -8.13 -4.96
C ALA A 48 12.79 -6.79 -4.59
N ALA A 49 11.61 -6.47 -5.15
CA ALA A 49 10.90 -5.24 -4.82
C ALA A 49 10.31 -5.28 -3.41
N ILE A 50 9.79 -6.44 -2.99
CA ILE A 50 9.27 -6.65 -1.63
C ILE A 50 10.41 -6.54 -0.62
N GLY A 51 11.55 -7.19 -0.87
CA GLY A 51 12.75 -7.11 -0.02
C GLY A 51 13.26 -5.68 0.10
N ALA A 52 13.44 -4.99 -1.02
CA ALA A 52 13.87 -3.58 -1.02
C ALA A 52 12.90 -2.66 -0.25
N PHE A 53 11.59 -2.91 -0.32
CA PHE A 53 10.59 -2.16 0.43
C PHE A 53 10.61 -2.48 1.93
N ALA A 54 10.83 -3.74 2.31
CA ALA A 54 10.92 -4.16 3.70
C ALA A 54 12.21 -3.66 4.39
N ASP A 55 13.30 -3.60 3.62
CA ASP A 55 14.60 -3.10 4.10
C ASP A 55 14.66 -1.56 4.11
N ALA A 56 13.78 -0.89 3.36
CA ALA A 56 13.63 0.56 3.44
C ALA A 56 13.06 0.95 4.81
N GLU A 57 13.69 1.92 5.46
CA GLU A 57 13.23 2.48 6.73
C GLU A 57 11.74 2.85 6.60
N PRO A 58 10.87 2.47 7.56
CA PRO A 58 9.42 2.54 7.38
C PRO A 58 9.01 3.96 7.00
N LEU A 59 8.17 4.07 5.96
CA LEU A 59 7.55 5.32 5.53
C LEU A 59 6.85 5.95 6.73
N ARG A 60 7.53 6.89 7.41
CA ARG A 60 6.91 7.65 8.50
C ARG A 60 5.76 8.49 7.90
N PRO A 61 4.65 8.61 8.64
CA PRO A 61 3.47 9.35 8.20
C PRO A 61 3.78 10.82 7.90
#